data_AF-A0A9E1QRM4-F1
#
_entry.id   AF-A0A9E1QRM4-F1
#
_cell.length_a   1.000
_cell.length_b   1.000
_cell.length_c   1.000
_cell.angle_alpha   90.00
_cell.angle_beta   90.00
_cell.angle_gamma   90.00
#
_symmetry.space_group_name_H-M   'P 1'
#
loop_
_entity.id
_entity.type
_entity.pdbx_description
1 polymer ?
#
loop_
_entity_poly.entity_id
_entity_poly.type
_entity_poly.pdbx_seq_one_letter_code
_entity_poly.pdbx_strand_id
1 'polypeptide(L)'
;MNLTILTDGNNKYGFGHISRSQTLANFLVDNGYKVKVIVLSTVNLEVFSTNDNVIIDIPYKGDFLFKKINSYSKVIGLDYLGEVKLDLVINVFDYKRYEYSNKINGLEYAIIRKDVVHLIHTDSVKERVLIMLGAYDVNNFANNIIKELDSKGIETTVIEKDKNIDTSIFNHCIHYVNSSNVAKIMKNSLWAVSNGGSSMLELMSLGKAIHVLPQSNAEKALAIQIFKDGGVLGVGDPVEIPDIETINRVGRKAKEMVDGFGTKRILKHIERIFNEK
;
A
#
# COMPACT_ATOMS: atom_id res chain seq x y z
N MET A 1 23.77 10.51 8.05
CA MET A 1 23.71 9.05 7.88
C MET A 1 23.32 8.72 6.45
N ASN A 2 24.00 7.78 5.81
CA ASN A 2 23.66 7.30 4.48
C ASN A 2 22.77 6.06 4.60
N LEU A 3 21.70 6.02 3.81
CA LEU A 3 20.75 4.92 3.75
C LEU A 3 20.56 4.47 2.32
N THR A 4 20.52 3.16 2.12
CA THR A 4 20.10 2.55 0.85
C THR A 4 18.78 1.81 1.08
N ILE A 5 17.75 2.14 0.29
CA ILE A 5 16.52 1.34 0.19
C ILE A 5 16.64 0.43 -1.03
N LEU A 6 16.64 -0.88 -0.80
CA LEU A 6 16.60 -1.91 -1.83
C LEU A 6 15.15 -2.31 -2.05
N THR A 7 14.64 -2.08 -3.26
CA THR A 7 13.27 -2.41 -3.63
C THR A 7 13.21 -3.07 -4.99
N ASP A 8 12.07 -3.64 -5.35
CA ASP A 8 11.84 -4.20 -6.67
C ASP A 8 10.34 -4.27 -6.99
N GLY A 9 10.00 -4.41 -8.26
CA GLY A 9 8.63 -4.45 -8.74
C GLY A 9 8.59 -4.71 -10.24
N ASN A 10 7.55 -5.42 -10.69
CA ASN A 10 7.32 -5.74 -12.09
C ASN A 10 5.85 -6.12 -12.32
N ASN A 11 5.49 -6.52 -13.54
CA ASN A 11 4.11 -6.90 -13.86
C ASN A 11 3.59 -8.13 -13.08
N LYS A 12 4.48 -8.97 -12.53
CA LYS A 12 4.11 -10.13 -11.71
C LYS A 12 3.76 -9.73 -10.27
N TYR A 13 4.52 -8.82 -9.67
CA TYR A 13 4.36 -8.44 -8.26
C TYR A 13 3.65 -7.09 -8.06
N GLY A 14 3.44 -6.34 -9.14
CA GLY A 14 3.02 -4.95 -9.11
C GLY A 14 4.17 -3.99 -8.76
N PHE A 15 3.82 -2.71 -8.67
CA PHE A 15 4.75 -1.60 -8.41
C PHE A 15 4.57 -0.97 -7.02
N GLY A 16 3.81 -1.62 -6.13
CA GLY A 16 3.50 -1.10 -4.79
C GLY A 16 4.75 -0.90 -3.91
N HIS A 17 5.67 -1.87 -3.92
CA HIS A 17 6.95 -1.80 -3.19
C HIS A 17 7.79 -0.60 -3.63
N ILE A 18 7.95 -0.40 -4.95
CA ILE A 18 8.68 0.75 -5.49
C ILE A 18 8.02 2.08 -5.06
N SER A 19 6.69 2.18 -5.20
CA SER A 19 5.94 3.40 -4.84
C SER A 19 6.06 3.75 -3.35
N ARG A 20 5.89 2.76 -2.46
CA ARG A 20 6.00 2.98 -1.01
C ARG A 20 7.45 3.23 -0.57
N SER A 21 8.42 2.55 -1.17
CA SER A 21 9.85 2.80 -0.94
C SER A 21 10.26 4.20 -1.35
N GLN A 22 9.77 4.70 -2.49
CA GLN A 22 9.99 6.10 -2.90
C GLN A 22 9.32 7.09 -1.94
N THR A 23 8.12 6.78 -1.46
CA THR A 23 7.42 7.60 -0.47
C THR A 23 8.22 7.71 0.83
N LEU A 24 8.74 6.58 1.33
CA LEU A 24 9.59 6.57 2.51
C LEU A 24 10.91 7.32 2.26
N ALA A 25 11.56 7.10 1.11
CA ALA A 25 12.80 7.79 0.76
C ALA A 25 12.62 9.32 0.74
N ASN A 26 11.56 9.82 0.09
CA ASN A 26 11.26 11.25 0.06
C ASN A 26 11.04 11.80 1.48
N PHE A 27 10.28 11.07 2.32
CA PHE A 27 10.07 11.47 3.71
C PHE A 27 11.39 11.53 4.50
N LEU A 28 12.27 10.55 4.35
CA LEU A 28 13.57 10.53 5.03
C LEU A 28 14.49 11.66 4.52
N VAL A 29 14.50 11.95 3.22
CA VAL A 29 15.24 13.09 2.66
C VAL A 29 14.74 14.41 3.24
N ASP A 30 13.42 14.60 3.32
CA ASP A 30 12.80 15.77 3.96
C ASP A 30 13.21 15.93 5.45
N ASN A 31 13.66 14.85 6.10
CA ASN A 31 14.15 14.83 7.49
C ASN A 31 15.69 14.80 7.60
N GLY A 32 16.42 15.16 6.53
CA GLY A 32 17.87 15.38 6.57
C GLY A 32 18.73 14.14 6.32
N TYR A 33 18.14 13.01 5.90
CA TYR A 33 18.89 11.79 5.57
C TYR A 33 19.35 11.78 4.11
N LYS A 34 20.52 11.20 3.86
CA LYS A 34 20.98 10.90 2.50
C LYS A 34 20.47 9.51 2.12
N VAL A 35 19.47 9.45 1.26
CA VAL A 35 18.82 8.19 0.88
C VAL A 35 19.02 7.89 -0.60
N LYS A 36 19.43 6.66 -0.91
CA LYS A 36 19.47 6.10 -2.27
C LYS A 36 18.42 5.01 -2.38
N VAL A 37 17.55 5.09 -3.39
CA VAL A 37 16.64 3.99 -3.75
C VAL A 37 17.25 3.21 -4.90
N ILE A 38 17.35 1.89 -4.76
CA ILE A 38 17.85 0.98 -5.79
C ILE A 38 16.75 -0.01 -6.12
N VAL A 39 16.32 0.01 -7.38
CA VAL A 39 15.46 -1.01 -7.95
C VAL A 39 16.34 -2.17 -8.41
N LEU A 40 16.23 -3.33 -7.77
CA LEU A 40 17.17 -4.44 -7.97
C LEU A 40 17.18 -4.95 -9.41
N SER A 41 16.02 -4.97 -10.07
CA SER A 41 15.90 -5.38 -11.48
C SER A 41 16.57 -4.43 -12.48
N THR A 42 16.96 -3.22 -12.06
CA THR A 42 17.61 -2.22 -12.94
C THR A 42 19.12 -2.16 -12.75
N VAL A 43 19.71 -3.01 -11.90
CA VAL A 43 21.15 -3.01 -11.63
C VAL A 43 21.76 -4.38 -11.91
N ASN A 44 23.06 -4.41 -12.23
CA ASN A 44 23.80 -5.65 -12.31
C ASN A 44 24.10 -6.15 -10.87
N LEU A 45 23.32 -7.13 -10.41
CA LEU A 45 23.45 -7.74 -9.08
C LEU A 45 24.79 -8.44 -8.84
N GLU A 46 25.51 -8.85 -9.89
CA GLU A 46 26.81 -9.52 -9.73
C GLU A 46 27.84 -8.56 -9.12
N VAL A 47 27.87 -7.33 -9.61
CA VAL A 47 28.82 -6.28 -9.18
C VAL A 47 28.27 -5.34 -8.11
N PHE A 48 26.95 -5.39 -7.85
CA PHE A 48 26.33 -4.56 -6.83
C PHE A 48 26.89 -4.85 -5.42
N SER A 49 27.23 -3.80 -4.68
CA SER A 49 27.51 -3.87 -3.25
C SER A 49 27.19 -2.53 -2.59
N THR A 50 26.93 -2.53 -1.27
CA THR A 50 26.71 -1.31 -0.50
C THR A 50 27.33 -1.39 0.90
N ASN A 51 27.86 -0.26 1.36
CA ASN A 51 28.38 -0.05 2.71
C ASN A 51 27.44 0.83 3.57
N ASP A 52 26.28 1.22 3.04
CA ASP A 52 25.29 2.00 3.79
C ASP A 52 24.47 1.09 4.72
N ASN A 53 23.78 1.69 5.68
CA ASN A 53 22.67 1.01 6.36
C ASN A 53 21.53 0.78 5.35
N VAL A 54 20.84 -0.36 5.46
CA VAL A 54 19.94 -0.84 4.41
C VAL A 54 18.51 -1.01 4.90
N ILE A 55 17.55 -0.59 4.08
CA ILE A 55 16.15 -0.97 4.20
C ILE A 55 15.81 -1.90 3.02
N ILE A 56 15.27 -3.07 3.29
CA ILE A 56 14.87 -4.05 2.27
C ILE A 56 13.35 -4.08 2.14
N ASP A 57 12.83 -3.77 0.95
CA ASP A 57 11.41 -3.78 0.62
C ASP A 57 11.16 -4.42 -0.76
N ILE A 58 11.15 -5.75 -0.81
CA ILE A 58 11.05 -6.53 -2.05
C ILE A 58 9.95 -7.60 -1.95
N PRO A 59 9.34 -7.99 -3.09
CA PRO A 59 8.23 -8.95 -3.12
C PRO A 59 8.66 -10.43 -3.10
N TYR A 60 9.93 -10.73 -2.83
CA TYR A 60 10.49 -12.09 -2.81
C TYR A 60 11.55 -12.28 -1.72
N LYS A 61 12.01 -13.51 -1.49
CA LYS A 61 13.03 -13.82 -0.47
C LYS A 61 14.32 -13.01 -0.71
N GLY A 62 14.76 -12.27 0.30
CA GLY A 62 15.89 -11.33 0.19
C GLY A 62 17.23 -11.82 0.72
N ASP A 63 17.34 -13.09 1.11
CA ASP A 63 18.53 -13.63 1.80
C ASP A 63 19.82 -13.44 0.97
N PHE A 64 19.72 -13.50 -0.35
CA PHE A 64 20.87 -13.33 -1.25
C PHE A 64 21.52 -11.93 -1.14
N LEU A 65 20.78 -10.91 -0.67
CA LEU A 65 21.29 -9.55 -0.51
C LEU A 65 22.36 -9.44 0.56
N PHE A 66 22.41 -10.34 1.53
CA PHE A 66 23.41 -10.30 2.60
C PHE A 66 24.84 -10.54 2.10
N LYS A 67 25.01 -11.16 0.93
CA LYS A 67 26.32 -11.25 0.27
C LYS A 67 26.75 -9.92 -0.37
N LYS A 68 25.83 -8.96 -0.49
CA LYS A 68 26.01 -7.67 -1.17
C LYS A 68 26.03 -6.48 -0.19
N ILE A 69 25.68 -6.71 1.06
CA ILE A 69 25.61 -5.72 2.12
C ILE A 69 26.81 -5.93 3.06
N ASN A 70 27.49 -4.84 3.42
CA ASN A 70 28.59 -4.88 4.36
C ASN A 70 28.16 -5.48 5.71
N SER A 71 29.01 -6.31 6.33
CA SER A 71 28.70 -6.99 7.60
C SER A 71 28.48 -6.03 8.79
N TYR A 72 28.96 -4.79 8.70
CA TYR A 72 28.75 -3.76 9.73
C TYR A 72 27.50 -2.91 9.48
N SER A 73 26.86 -3.04 8.31
CA SER A 73 25.63 -2.33 8.01
C SER A 73 24.49 -2.88 8.84
N LYS A 74 23.67 -1.96 9.36
CA LYS A 74 22.40 -2.29 9.97
C LYS A 74 21.33 -2.50 8.88
N VAL A 75 20.49 -3.51 9.05
CA VAL A 75 19.50 -3.93 8.04
C VAL A 75 18.09 -4.02 8.63
N ILE A 76 17.19 -3.23 8.06
CA ILE A 76 15.75 -3.22 8.39
C ILE A 76 14.97 -3.84 7.23
N GLY A 77 14.05 -4.76 7.51
CA GLY A 77 13.12 -5.32 6.52
C GLY A 77 11.74 -4.69 6.62
N LEU A 78 11.15 -4.32 5.47
CA LEU A 78 9.73 -3.93 5.36
C LEU A 78 8.94 -5.09 4.75
N ASP A 79 8.01 -5.62 5.54
CA ASP A 79 7.27 -6.87 5.32
C ASP A 79 8.13 -8.13 5.14
N TYR A 80 9.40 -8.04 4.71
CA TYR A 80 10.44 -9.04 4.41
C TYR A 80 9.93 -10.42 3.92
N LEU A 81 10.77 -11.29 3.38
CA LEU A 81 10.30 -12.65 3.02
C LEU A 81 11.37 -13.72 3.23
N GLY A 82 12.59 -13.29 3.54
CA GLY A 82 13.71 -14.18 3.80
C GLY A 82 13.71 -14.74 5.21
N GLU A 83 14.73 -15.55 5.49
CA GLU A 83 14.94 -16.28 6.74
C GLU A 83 16.12 -15.74 7.54
N VAL A 84 16.96 -14.89 6.92
CA VAL A 84 18.12 -14.30 7.61
C VAL A 84 17.67 -13.32 8.70
N LYS A 85 18.35 -13.36 9.85
CA LYS A 85 18.11 -12.44 10.97
C LYS A 85 18.44 -11.00 10.57
N LEU A 86 17.52 -10.10 10.85
CA LEU A 86 17.62 -8.65 10.62
C LEU A 86 17.72 -7.90 11.95
N ASP A 87 18.22 -6.66 11.92
CA ASP A 87 18.21 -5.79 13.11
C ASP A 87 16.77 -5.43 13.52
N LEU A 88 15.88 -5.24 12.53
CA LEU A 88 14.46 -5.05 12.73
C LEU A 88 13.65 -5.48 11.49
N VAL A 89 12.48 -6.06 11.73
CA VAL A 89 11.44 -6.26 10.71
C VAL A 89 10.21 -5.43 11.09
N ILE A 90 9.75 -4.60 10.16
CA ILE A 90 8.53 -3.80 10.28
C ILE A 90 7.52 -4.36 9.31
N ASN A 91 6.42 -4.91 9.83
CA ASN A 91 5.36 -5.46 8.98
C ASN A 91 4.07 -4.68 9.16
N VAL A 92 3.34 -4.49 8.06
CA VAL A 92 1.92 -4.05 8.15
C VAL A 92 1.02 -5.22 8.58
N PHE A 93 1.54 -6.46 8.49
CA PHE A 93 0.83 -7.68 8.85
C PHE A 93 1.76 -8.70 9.52
N ASP A 94 1.31 -9.33 10.62
CA ASP A 94 2.11 -10.35 11.31
C ASP A 94 2.10 -11.67 10.53
N TYR A 95 3.03 -11.79 9.60
CA TYR A 95 3.41 -13.10 9.10
C TYR A 95 4.19 -13.81 10.20
N LYS A 96 3.70 -14.95 10.71
CA LYS A 96 4.39 -15.82 11.69
C LYS A 96 5.67 -16.47 11.11
N ARG A 97 6.57 -15.66 10.54
CA ARG A 97 7.75 -16.09 9.77
C ARG A 97 9.07 -15.72 10.43
N TYR A 98 9.08 -14.75 11.36
CA TYR A 98 10.30 -14.23 11.97
C TYR A 98 10.35 -14.54 13.46
N GLU A 99 10.99 -15.65 13.82
CA GLU A 99 11.21 -16.02 15.24
C GLU A 99 12.49 -15.39 15.82
N TYR A 100 13.47 -15.05 14.97
CA TYR A 100 14.82 -14.67 15.41
C TYR A 100 15.16 -13.18 15.30
N SER A 101 14.32 -12.39 14.61
CA SER A 101 14.52 -10.94 14.43
C SER A 101 13.64 -10.16 15.39
N ASN A 102 14.09 -8.97 15.81
CA ASN A 102 13.19 -8.01 16.43
C ASN A 102 12.09 -7.67 15.42
N LYS A 103 10.82 -7.81 15.80
CA LYS A 103 9.70 -7.53 14.91
C LYS A 103 8.72 -6.55 15.54
N ILE A 104 8.22 -5.64 14.71
CA ILE A 104 7.09 -4.79 15.02
C ILE A 104 6.05 -4.95 13.92
N ASN A 105 4.79 -5.04 14.33
CA ASN A 105 3.69 -5.33 13.44
C ASN A 105 2.57 -4.32 13.68
N GLY A 106 1.96 -3.84 12.61
CA GLY A 106 0.74 -3.06 12.73
C GLY A 106 0.44 -2.23 11.49
N LEU A 107 -0.85 -2.07 11.20
CA LEU A 107 -1.34 -1.20 10.13
C LEU A 107 -0.97 0.28 10.37
N GLU A 108 -0.69 0.65 11.63
CA GLU A 108 -0.16 1.97 12.00
C GLU A 108 1.22 2.28 11.39
N TYR A 109 1.93 1.28 10.88
CA TYR A 109 3.21 1.41 10.16
C TYR A 109 3.04 1.54 8.65
N ALA A 110 1.80 1.55 8.12
CA ALA A 110 1.56 1.69 6.70
C ALA A 110 2.15 3.01 6.15
N ILE A 111 2.89 2.89 5.04
CA ILE A 111 3.48 4.03 4.34
C ILE A 111 2.43 4.61 3.40
N ILE A 112 1.95 5.81 3.71
CA ILE A 112 0.92 6.54 2.96
C ILE A 112 1.57 7.71 2.23
N ARG A 113 1.21 7.93 0.95
CA ARG A 113 1.74 9.04 0.16
C ARG A 113 1.43 10.41 0.78
N LYS A 114 2.36 11.35 0.61
CA LYS A 114 2.30 12.70 1.21
C LYS A 114 1.05 13.47 0.78
N ASP A 115 0.65 13.38 -0.49
CA ASP A 115 -0.57 13.99 -1.03
C ASP A 115 -1.85 13.40 -0.42
N VAL A 116 -1.88 12.10 -0.14
CA VAL A 116 -2.98 11.45 0.59
C VAL A 116 -3.02 11.90 2.06
N VAL A 117 -1.86 11.92 2.74
CA VAL A 117 -1.75 12.36 4.16
C VAL A 117 -2.30 13.77 4.35
N HIS A 118 -2.01 14.70 3.43
CA HIS A 118 -2.51 16.07 3.50
C HIS A 118 -4.05 16.17 3.44
N LEU A 119 -4.74 15.14 2.93
CA LEU A 119 -6.20 15.13 2.77
C LEU A 119 -6.94 14.47 3.95
N ILE A 120 -6.24 13.81 4.88
CA ILE A 120 -6.85 13.04 5.99
C ILE A 120 -7.77 13.92 6.86
N HIS A 121 -7.42 15.19 7.06
CA HIS A 121 -8.16 16.14 7.90
C HIS A 121 -8.97 17.18 7.11
N THR A 122 -9.07 17.02 5.79
CA THR A 122 -9.88 17.89 4.94
C THR A 122 -11.32 17.41 4.86
N ASP A 123 -12.25 18.29 4.47
CA ASP A 123 -13.61 17.87 4.17
C ASP A 123 -13.66 17.04 2.88
N SER A 124 -14.65 16.16 2.77
CA SER A 124 -14.92 15.38 1.54
C SER A 124 -16.33 15.66 1.06
N VAL A 125 -16.48 15.82 -0.26
CA VAL A 125 -17.79 15.70 -0.90
C VAL A 125 -17.97 14.22 -1.26
N LYS A 126 -18.95 13.53 -0.68
CA LYS A 126 -19.14 12.09 -0.85
C LYS A 126 -20.17 11.83 -1.95
N GLU A 127 -19.73 11.69 -3.19
CA GLU A 127 -20.65 11.71 -4.35
C GLU A 127 -20.77 10.37 -5.08
N ARG A 128 -19.66 9.62 -5.20
CA ARG A 128 -19.56 8.49 -6.13
C ARG A 128 -18.86 7.29 -5.49
N VAL A 129 -19.18 6.09 -5.97
CA VAL A 129 -18.42 4.88 -5.64
C VAL A 129 -17.13 4.87 -6.45
N LEU A 130 -15.98 4.78 -5.78
CA LEU A 130 -14.69 4.67 -6.45
C LEU A 130 -14.38 3.21 -6.75
N ILE A 131 -14.00 2.89 -7.99
CA ILE A 131 -13.47 1.59 -8.39
C ILE A 131 -12.01 1.78 -8.81
N MET A 132 -11.09 1.16 -8.07
CA MET A 132 -9.65 1.27 -8.32
C MET A 132 -8.94 -0.02 -7.89
N LEU A 133 -8.73 -0.93 -8.82
CA LEU A 133 -8.18 -2.26 -8.58
C LEU A 133 -6.64 -2.34 -8.75
N GLY A 134 -5.97 -1.20 -8.67
CA GLY A 134 -4.52 -1.07 -8.79
C GLY A 134 -4.06 -0.75 -10.22
N ALA A 135 -2.79 -1.04 -10.52
CA ALA A 135 -2.22 -0.78 -11.84
C ALA A 135 -2.80 -1.69 -12.93
N TYR A 136 -3.22 -2.90 -12.56
CA TYR A 136 -3.77 -3.91 -13.46
C TYR A 136 -4.94 -4.62 -12.77
N ASP A 137 -6.10 -4.66 -13.42
CA ASP A 137 -7.23 -5.51 -13.01
C ASP A 137 -7.01 -6.93 -13.52
N VAL A 138 -6.07 -7.65 -12.91
CA VAL A 138 -5.59 -8.97 -13.39
C VAL A 138 -6.74 -9.98 -13.56
N ASN A 139 -7.77 -9.88 -12.73
CA ASN A 139 -8.92 -10.78 -12.73
C ASN A 139 -10.16 -10.20 -13.44
N ASN A 140 -10.06 -9.03 -14.09
CA ASN A 140 -11.15 -8.37 -14.82
C ASN A 140 -12.43 -8.14 -13.98
N PHE A 141 -12.29 -7.84 -12.69
CA PHE A 141 -13.44 -7.63 -11.81
C PHE A 141 -14.18 -6.32 -12.10
N ALA A 142 -13.48 -5.28 -12.55
CA ALA A 142 -14.02 -3.94 -12.66
C ALA A 142 -15.26 -3.87 -13.56
N ASN A 143 -15.24 -4.51 -14.73
CA ASN A 143 -16.35 -4.50 -15.68
C ASN A 143 -17.67 -4.97 -15.07
N ASN A 144 -17.63 -6.08 -14.33
CA ASN A 144 -18.84 -6.65 -13.72
C ASN A 144 -19.42 -5.71 -12.66
N ILE A 145 -18.56 -5.08 -11.88
CA ILE A 145 -18.96 -4.18 -10.79
C ILE A 145 -19.50 -2.88 -11.33
N ILE A 146 -18.84 -2.30 -12.34
CA ILE A 146 -19.32 -1.09 -13.00
C ILE A 146 -20.71 -1.37 -13.59
N LYS A 147 -20.87 -2.49 -14.30
CA LYS A 147 -22.16 -2.91 -14.86
C LYS A 147 -23.24 -3.06 -13.79
N GLU A 148 -22.92 -3.70 -12.67
CA GLU A 148 -23.89 -3.90 -11.59
C GLU A 148 -24.33 -2.56 -10.98
N LEU A 149 -23.39 -1.67 -10.67
CA LEU A 149 -23.68 -0.36 -10.08
C LEU A 149 -24.42 0.55 -11.08
N ASP A 150 -24.03 0.53 -12.35
CA ASP A 150 -24.69 1.29 -13.43
C ASP A 150 -26.15 0.84 -13.60
N SER A 151 -26.42 -0.48 -13.58
CA SER A 151 -27.78 -1.02 -13.66
C SER A 151 -28.71 -0.59 -12.52
N LYS A 152 -28.12 -0.14 -11.41
CA LYS A 152 -28.82 0.38 -10.22
C LYS A 152 -28.84 1.91 -10.16
N GLY A 153 -28.33 2.59 -11.19
CA GLY A 153 -28.25 4.06 -11.25
C GLY A 153 -27.24 4.66 -10.26
N ILE A 154 -26.25 3.89 -9.81
CA ILE A 154 -25.26 4.35 -8.84
C ILE A 154 -24.09 5.00 -9.59
N GLU A 155 -23.81 6.25 -9.25
CA GLU A 155 -22.70 7.00 -9.82
C GLU A 155 -21.35 6.43 -9.39
N THR A 156 -20.53 6.06 -10.38
CA THR A 156 -19.20 5.49 -10.19
C THR A 156 -18.11 6.40 -10.73
N THR A 157 -16.90 6.22 -10.19
CA THR A 157 -15.66 6.76 -10.73
C THR A 157 -14.65 5.62 -10.83
N VAL A 158 -14.11 5.41 -12.02
CA VAL A 158 -13.10 4.38 -12.30
C VAL A 158 -11.74 5.05 -12.49
N ILE A 159 -10.71 4.50 -11.86
CA ILE A 159 -9.32 4.91 -12.08
C ILE A 159 -8.51 3.72 -12.58
N GLU A 160 -7.89 3.87 -13.74
CA GLU A 160 -6.91 2.92 -14.28
C GLU A 160 -5.56 3.60 -14.53
N LYS A 161 -4.47 2.83 -14.47
CA LYS A 161 -3.15 3.30 -14.91
C LYS A 161 -3.07 3.34 -16.44
N ASP A 162 -3.41 2.21 -17.05
CA ASP A 162 -3.49 2.04 -18.50
C ASP A 162 -4.95 1.74 -18.86
N LYS A 163 -5.48 2.34 -19.94
CA LYS A 163 -6.90 2.18 -20.32
C LYS A 163 -7.17 0.76 -20.81
N ASN A 164 -7.89 -0.03 -20.01
CA ASN A 164 -8.30 -1.40 -20.39
C ASN A 164 -9.82 -1.56 -20.39
N ILE A 165 -10.54 -0.70 -19.66
CA ILE A 165 -12.00 -0.76 -19.55
C ILE A 165 -12.63 0.21 -20.55
N ASP A 166 -13.55 -0.31 -21.37
CA ASP A 166 -14.45 0.54 -22.14
C ASP A 166 -15.61 1.00 -21.26
N THR A 167 -15.47 2.20 -20.69
CA THR A 167 -16.49 2.79 -19.84
C THR A 167 -17.58 3.53 -20.63
N SER A 168 -17.46 3.65 -21.95
CA SER A 168 -18.41 4.42 -22.78
C SER A 168 -19.80 3.78 -22.87
N ILE A 169 -19.90 2.51 -22.51
CA ILE A 169 -21.14 1.73 -22.48
C ILE A 169 -21.96 1.94 -21.20
N PHE A 170 -21.44 2.68 -20.22
CA PHE A 170 -22.09 2.90 -18.92
C PHE A 170 -22.59 4.36 -18.80
N ASN A 171 -23.79 4.54 -18.26
CA ASN A 171 -24.44 5.85 -18.19
C ASN A 171 -24.02 6.65 -16.95
N HIS A 172 -23.64 5.97 -15.87
CA HIS A 172 -23.36 6.52 -14.54
C HIS A 172 -21.88 6.34 -14.16
N CYS A 173 -20.97 6.35 -15.13
CA CYS A 173 -19.54 6.10 -14.92
C CYS A 173 -18.67 7.23 -15.45
N ILE A 174 -17.83 7.79 -14.58
CA ILE A 174 -16.71 8.67 -14.99
C ILE A 174 -15.41 7.87 -14.94
N HIS A 175 -14.58 8.00 -15.97
CA HIS A 175 -13.32 7.27 -16.08
C HIS A 175 -12.12 8.22 -16.14
N TYR A 176 -11.13 7.97 -15.29
CA TYR A 176 -9.82 8.60 -15.32
C TYR A 176 -8.72 7.58 -15.62
N VAL A 177 -7.87 7.90 -16.59
CA VAL A 177 -6.68 7.11 -16.94
C VAL A 177 -5.44 7.91 -16.57
N ASN A 178 -4.50 7.29 -15.85
CA ASN A 178 -3.23 7.88 -15.41
C ASN A 178 -3.41 9.27 -14.74
N SER A 179 -4.40 9.39 -13.86
CA SER A 179 -4.70 10.67 -13.20
C SER A 179 -3.60 11.07 -12.23
N SER A 180 -3.18 12.34 -12.26
CA SER A 180 -2.32 12.91 -11.21
C SER A 180 -3.10 13.25 -9.93
N ASN A 181 -4.43 13.27 -9.98
CA ASN A 181 -5.31 13.70 -8.89
C ASN A 181 -5.92 12.53 -8.09
N VAL A 182 -5.31 11.35 -8.12
CA VAL A 182 -5.84 10.12 -7.46
C VAL A 182 -6.22 10.37 -6.00
N ALA A 183 -5.38 11.04 -5.22
CA ALA A 183 -5.64 11.30 -3.81
C ALA A 183 -6.92 12.11 -3.57
N LYS A 184 -7.21 13.11 -4.43
CA LYS A 184 -8.43 13.91 -4.35
C LYS A 184 -9.67 13.09 -4.75
N ILE A 185 -9.55 12.25 -5.76
CA ILE A 185 -10.64 11.34 -6.17
C ILE A 185 -10.92 10.33 -5.04
N MET A 186 -9.90 9.72 -4.45
CA MET A 186 -10.03 8.88 -3.25
C MET A 186 -10.73 9.62 -2.13
N LYS A 187 -10.37 10.88 -1.85
CA LYS A 187 -10.97 11.68 -0.78
C LYS A 187 -12.45 11.98 -1.01
N ASN A 188 -12.88 12.15 -2.25
CA ASN A 188 -14.27 12.50 -2.60
C ASN A 188 -15.16 11.28 -2.91
N SER A 189 -14.66 10.07 -2.75
CA SER A 189 -15.49 8.88 -2.87
C SER A 189 -16.45 8.74 -1.68
N LEU A 190 -17.64 8.19 -1.94
CA LEU A 190 -18.60 7.80 -0.91
C LEU A 190 -18.09 6.56 -0.15
N TRP A 191 -17.81 5.50 -0.92
CA TRP A 191 -17.09 4.30 -0.52
C TRP A 191 -16.30 3.80 -1.74
N ALA A 192 -15.47 2.77 -1.57
CA ALA A 192 -14.59 2.30 -2.63
C ALA A 192 -14.62 0.79 -2.80
N VAL A 193 -14.35 0.33 -4.02
CA VAL A 193 -13.90 -1.02 -4.33
C VAL A 193 -12.44 -0.94 -4.75
N SER A 194 -11.58 -1.68 -4.06
CA SER A 194 -10.14 -1.69 -4.35
C SER A 194 -9.51 -3.06 -4.22
N ASN A 195 -8.28 -3.22 -4.70
CA ASN A 195 -7.48 -4.41 -4.40
C ASN A 195 -7.00 -4.40 -2.93
N GLY A 196 -6.28 -5.42 -2.48
CA GLY A 196 -5.78 -5.48 -1.08
C GLY A 196 -4.38 -4.89 -0.88
N GLY A 197 -3.92 -4.01 -1.79
CA GLY A 197 -2.57 -3.44 -1.79
C GLY A 197 -2.45 -2.08 -1.09
N SER A 198 -1.43 -1.29 -1.46
CA SER A 198 -1.19 0.04 -0.89
C SER A 198 -2.37 1.00 -1.05
N SER A 199 -3.09 0.93 -2.17
CA SER A 199 -4.30 1.72 -2.44
C SER A 199 -5.39 1.53 -1.38
N MET A 200 -5.57 0.31 -0.88
CA MET A 200 -6.50 0.03 0.22
C MET A 200 -6.07 0.79 1.47
N LEU A 201 -4.79 0.70 1.86
CA LEU A 201 -4.28 1.35 3.08
C LEU A 201 -4.40 2.89 2.98
N GLU A 202 -4.19 3.46 1.78
CA GLU A 202 -4.41 4.89 1.52
C GLU A 202 -5.88 5.28 1.70
N LEU A 203 -6.81 4.51 1.13
CA LEU A 203 -8.24 4.73 1.30
C LEU A 203 -8.67 4.60 2.77
N MET A 204 -8.10 3.64 3.51
CA MET A 204 -8.35 3.47 4.94
C MET A 204 -7.91 4.71 5.71
N SER A 205 -6.74 5.28 5.38
CA SER A 205 -6.23 6.50 6.02
C SER A 205 -7.12 7.73 5.81
N LEU A 206 -7.83 7.78 4.68
CA LEU A 206 -8.82 8.80 4.37
C LEU A 206 -10.18 8.56 5.04
N GLY A 207 -10.33 7.46 5.78
CA GLY A 207 -11.57 7.03 6.42
C GLY A 207 -12.62 6.54 5.43
N LYS A 208 -12.20 5.94 4.32
CA LYS A 208 -13.11 5.34 3.34
C LYS A 208 -13.45 3.92 3.74
N ALA A 209 -14.73 3.59 3.66
CA ALA A 209 -15.19 2.22 3.68
C ALA A 209 -14.86 1.59 2.32
N ILE A 210 -14.29 0.38 2.36
CA ILE A 210 -13.72 -0.26 1.18
C ILE A 210 -14.26 -1.69 1.10
N HIS A 211 -14.76 -2.11 -0.05
CA HIS A 211 -14.90 -3.52 -0.38
C HIS A 211 -13.64 -3.97 -1.11
N VAL A 212 -13.01 -5.05 -0.64
CA VAL A 212 -11.70 -5.46 -1.16
C VAL A 212 -11.87 -6.62 -2.14
N LEU A 213 -11.26 -6.50 -3.31
CA LEU A 213 -11.13 -7.58 -4.30
C LEU A 213 -9.66 -7.96 -4.45
N PRO A 214 -9.16 -8.90 -3.63
CA PRO A 214 -7.75 -9.26 -3.61
C PRO A 214 -7.28 -9.82 -4.96
N GLN A 215 -6.12 -9.38 -5.41
CA GLN A 215 -5.45 -9.86 -6.62
C GLN A 215 -4.37 -10.91 -6.30
N SER A 216 -4.05 -11.12 -5.01
CA SER A 216 -3.09 -12.14 -4.55
C SER A 216 -3.49 -12.78 -3.23
N ASN A 217 -2.85 -13.91 -2.88
CA ASN A 217 -3.04 -14.57 -1.59
C ASN A 217 -2.61 -13.70 -0.40
N ALA A 218 -1.56 -12.88 -0.57
CA ALA A 218 -1.09 -11.97 0.48
C ALA A 218 -2.12 -10.86 0.74
N GLU A 219 -2.64 -10.26 -0.34
CA GLU A 219 -3.71 -9.27 -0.26
C GLU A 219 -4.98 -9.87 0.38
N LYS A 220 -5.32 -11.11 0.01
CA LYS A 220 -6.50 -11.81 0.56
C LYS A 220 -6.36 -12.05 2.05
N ALA A 221 -5.19 -12.52 2.49
CA ALA A 221 -4.91 -12.75 3.91
C ALA A 221 -5.02 -11.45 4.73
N LEU A 222 -4.42 -10.36 4.22
CA LEU A 222 -4.51 -9.04 4.83
C LEU A 222 -5.96 -8.53 4.91
N ALA A 223 -6.68 -8.57 3.78
CA ALA A 223 -8.05 -8.09 3.69
C ALA A 223 -9.00 -8.86 4.62
N ILE A 224 -8.88 -10.18 4.71
CA ILE A 224 -9.69 -11.02 5.62
C ILE A 224 -9.46 -10.62 7.08
N GLN A 225 -8.22 -10.33 7.46
CA GLN A 225 -7.93 -9.91 8.83
C GLN A 225 -8.56 -8.55 9.13
N ILE A 226 -8.37 -7.57 8.25
CA ILE A 226 -8.96 -6.24 8.40
C ILE A 226 -10.49 -6.32 8.43
N PHE A 227 -11.09 -7.21 7.65
CA PHE A 227 -12.53 -7.45 7.63
C PHE A 227 -13.03 -7.98 8.98
N LYS A 228 -12.36 -8.98 9.56
CA LYS A 228 -12.68 -9.52 10.89
C LYS A 228 -12.65 -8.45 11.97
N ASP A 229 -11.74 -7.48 11.83
CA ASP A 229 -11.58 -6.36 12.75
C ASP A 229 -12.51 -5.17 12.42
N GLY A 230 -13.37 -5.30 11.40
CA GLY A 230 -14.38 -4.33 10.99
C GLY A 230 -13.85 -3.14 10.17
N GLY A 231 -12.62 -3.23 9.64
CA GLY A 231 -11.95 -2.14 8.91
C GLY A 231 -12.27 -2.07 7.41
N VAL A 232 -12.96 -3.07 6.84
CA VAL A 232 -13.43 -3.09 5.44
C VAL A 232 -14.87 -3.62 5.36
N LEU A 233 -15.56 -3.32 4.27
CA LEU A 233 -16.97 -3.67 4.01
C LEU A 233 -17.15 -5.16 3.70
N GLY A 234 -16.17 -5.75 3.01
CA GLY A 234 -16.23 -7.11 2.50
C GLY A 234 -14.95 -7.49 1.78
N VAL A 235 -14.81 -8.78 1.47
CA VAL A 235 -13.64 -9.35 0.78
C VAL A 235 -14.07 -10.38 -0.27
N GLY A 236 -13.67 -10.17 -1.52
CA GLY A 236 -13.99 -11.06 -2.63
C GLY A 236 -15.34 -10.76 -3.28
N ASP A 237 -15.79 -11.66 -4.15
CA ASP A 237 -17.09 -11.58 -4.82
C ASP A 237 -18.15 -12.36 -4.02
N PRO A 238 -19.43 -11.92 -3.95
CA PRO A 238 -20.01 -10.71 -4.57
C PRO A 238 -19.68 -9.40 -3.83
N VAL A 239 -19.78 -8.28 -4.54
CA VAL A 239 -19.71 -6.93 -3.95
C VAL A 239 -21.11 -6.53 -3.47
N GLU A 240 -21.26 -6.42 -2.15
CA GLU A 240 -22.51 -5.95 -1.55
C GLU A 240 -22.54 -4.42 -1.48
N ILE A 241 -23.68 -3.81 -1.81
CA ILE A 241 -23.86 -2.35 -1.72
C ILE A 241 -24.24 -2.02 -0.28
N PRO A 242 -23.38 -1.32 0.48
CA PRO A 242 -23.64 -1.03 1.88
C PRO A 242 -24.61 0.15 2.06
N ASP A 243 -25.32 0.15 3.19
CA ASP A 243 -26.04 1.33 3.65
C ASP A 243 -25.07 2.42 4.20
N ILE A 244 -25.60 3.64 4.40
CA ILE A 244 -24.81 4.80 4.83
C ILE A 244 -24.25 4.67 6.26
N GLU A 245 -24.96 3.97 7.15
CA GLU A 245 -24.51 3.75 8.53
C GLU A 245 -23.30 2.82 8.54
N THR A 246 -23.37 1.74 7.78
CA THR A 246 -22.29 0.78 7.55
C THR A 246 -21.07 1.45 6.93
N ILE A 247 -21.25 2.28 5.88
CA ILE A 247 -20.16 3.08 5.28
C ILE A 247 -19.46 3.93 6.34
N ASN A 248 -20.23 4.69 7.15
CA ASN A 248 -19.64 5.59 8.12
C ASN A 248 -18.92 4.84 9.27
N ARG A 249 -19.50 3.73 9.74
CA ARG A 249 -18.92 2.91 10.79
C ARG A 249 -17.61 2.26 10.35
N VAL A 250 -17.61 1.60 9.19
CA VAL A 250 -16.42 0.94 8.64
C VAL A 250 -15.34 1.96 8.29
N GLY A 251 -15.71 3.08 7.67
CA GLY A 251 -14.76 4.14 7.35
C GLY A 251 -14.05 4.73 8.58
N ARG A 252 -14.77 4.91 9.70
CA ARG A 252 -14.16 5.34 10.97
C ARG A 252 -13.15 4.32 11.47
N LYS A 253 -13.53 3.04 11.49
CA LYS A 253 -12.67 1.95 11.94
C LYS A 253 -11.41 1.83 11.06
N ALA A 254 -11.55 1.96 9.75
CA ALA A 254 -10.46 1.95 8.80
C ALA A 254 -9.40 3.03 9.13
N LYS A 255 -9.86 4.26 9.42
CA LYS A 255 -8.98 5.39 9.79
C LYS A 255 -8.28 5.21 11.13
N GLU A 256 -8.93 4.55 12.09
CA GLU A 256 -8.30 4.19 13.38
C GLU A 256 -7.17 3.17 13.19
N MET A 257 -7.32 2.24 12.24
CA MET A 257 -6.31 1.22 11.95
C MET A 257 -5.12 1.76 11.14
N VAL A 258 -5.37 2.70 10.22
CA VAL A 258 -4.35 3.34 9.39
C VAL A 258 -4.47 4.85 9.55
N ASP A 259 -3.60 5.45 10.35
CA ASP A 259 -3.70 6.87 10.72
C ASP A 259 -2.85 7.83 9.87
N GLY A 260 -2.05 7.29 8.94
CA GLY A 260 -1.16 8.06 8.08
C GLY A 260 0.16 8.50 8.71
N PHE A 261 0.50 8.04 9.93
CA PHE A 261 1.77 8.38 10.60
C PHE A 261 2.86 7.30 10.47
N GLY A 262 2.66 6.28 9.63
CA GLY A 262 3.60 5.15 9.51
C GLY A 262 5.03 5.54 9.18
N THR A 263 5.27 6.47 8.25
CA THR A 263 6.63 6.95 7.93
C THR A 263 7.32 7.62 9.12
N LYS A 264 6.58 8.39 9.93
CA LYS A 264 7.12 8.99 11.17
C LYS A 264 7.48 7.92 12.20
N ARG A 265 6.66 6.88 12.35
CA ARG A 265 6.96 5.76 13.25
C ARG A 265 8.20 4.99 12.78
N ILE A 266 8.30 4.70 11.49
CA ILE A 266 9.46 4.03 10.88
C ILE A 266 10.75 4.83 11.10
N LEU A 267 10.71 6.15 10.93
CA LEU A 267 11.87 7.02 11.19
C LEU A 267 12.37 6.89 12.64
N LYS A 268 11.48 6.87 13.64
CA LYS A 268 11.90 6.70 15.05
C LYS A 268 12.65 5.38 15.28
N HIS A 269 12.23 4.31 14.60
CA HIS A 269 12.89 3.01 14.69
C HIS A 269 14.24 3.00 13.96
N ILE A 270 14.31 3.63 12.78
CA ILE A 270 15.55 3.88 12.04
C ILE A 270 16.56 4.61 12.93
N GLU A 271 16.15 5.71 13.57
CA GLU A 271 17.00 6.51 14.45
C GLU A 271 17.50 5.71 15.64
N ARG A 272 16.62 4.91 16.27
CA ARG A 272 16.99 4.08 17.40
C ARG A 272 18.04 3.04 17.00
N ILE A 273 17.79 2.26 15.95
CA ILE A 273 18.68 1.15 15.55
C ILE A 273 20.05 1.66 15.08
N PHE A 274 20.07 2.79 14.39
CA PHE A 274 21.31 3.30 13.81
C PHE A 274 22.12 4.22 14.75
N ASN A 275 21.52 4.67 15.87
CA ASN A 275 22.22 5.44 16.91
C ASN A 275 22.59 4.61 18.14
N GLU A 276 22.09 3.38 18.29
CA GLU A 276 22.58 2.42 19.30
C GLU A 276 24.06 2.08 18.97
N LYS A 277 24.97 2.67 19.76
CA LYS A 277 26.43 2.42 19.70
C LYS A 277 26.80 1.09 20.36
#